data_AF-A0A3D0LDX9-F1
#
_entry.id   AF-A0A3D0LDX9-F1
#
_cell.length_a   1.000
_cell.length_b   1.000
_cell.length_c   1.000
_cell.angle_alpha   90.00
_cell.angle_beta   90.00
_cell.angle_gamma   90.00
#
_symmetry.space_group_name_H-M   'P 1'
#
loop_
_entity.id
_entity.type
_entity.pdbx_description
1 polymer ?
#
loop_
_entity_poly.entity_id
_entity_poly.type
_entity_poly.pdbx_seq_one_letter_code
_entity_poly.pdbx_strand_id
1 'polypeptide(L)'
;APCTKDLIEITDKDFNRVNAVSIGLVAIIILFVFKSVSVPIVLVCAIEFAIFINLGIPYYTGAVLPFVASIVIGTIQLGSTVDYGILMSNKFKDARLAGLSGKDAAAEALKGSINSIIVSALTFFAATFGVGMYSNIDMISSLCKLMARGAIISMLVVIFVLPAFLRLFNRFITATSLSFKGVKAAEAAAQSSYTAGTAQAEVAEGNYANNSTEVADVNTMISNYSDNNGNAV
;
A
#
# COMPACT_ATOMS: atom_id res chain seq x y z
N ALA A 1 -34.95 -0.29 -36.35
CA ALA A 1 -36.31 0.05 -35.91
C ALA A 1 -36.28 1.34 -35.10
N PRO A 2 -37.29 2.23 -35.20
CA PRO A 2 -37.32 3.51 -34.47
C PRO A 2 -37.26 3.35 -32.95
N CYS A 3 -37.90 2.31 -32.36
CA CYS A 3 -37.79 2.01 -30.93
C CYS A 3 -36.36 1.70 -30.44
N THR A 4 -35.50 1.13 -31.29
CA THR A 4 -34.10 0.85 -30.92
C THR A 4 -33.27 2.13 -30.86
N LYS A 5 -33.58 3.11 -31.72
CA LYS A 5 -32.92 4.43 -31.70
C LYS A 5 -33.36 5.24 -30.49
N ASP A 6 -34.65 5.25 -30.15
CA ASP A 6 -35.15 5.88 -28.93
C ASP A 6 -34.56 5.25 -27.67
N LEU A 7 -34.44 3.92 -27.64
CA LEU A 7 -33.82 3.23 -26.51
C LEU A 7 -32.35 3.63 -26.36
N ILE A 8 -31.59 3.70 -27.45
CA ILE A 8 -30.19 4.15 -27.44
C ILE A 8 -30.09 5.62 -26.98
N GLU A 9 -30.90 6.51 -27.53
CA GLU A 9 -30.82 7.95 -27.26
C GLU A 9 -31.24 8.30 -25.83
N ILE A 10 -32.28 7.66 -25.29
CA ILE A 10 -32.70 7.81 -23.89
C ILE A 10 -31.64 7.22 -22.96
N THR A 11 -31.12 6.04 -23.29
CA THR A 11 -30.08 5.37 -22.49
C THR A 11 -28.79 6.18 -22.46
N ASP A 12 -28.36 6.77 -23.57
CA ASP A 12 -27.16 7.63 -23.63
C ASP A 12 -27.34 8.90 -22.80
N LYS A 13 -28.55 9.48 -22.79
CA LYS A 13 -28.86 10.68 -22.01
C LYS A 13 -28.89 10.40 -20.52
N ASP A 14 -29.47 9.26 -20.13
CA ASP A 14 -29.50 8.79 -18.75
C ASP A 14 -28.11 8.39 -18.28
N PHE A 15 -27.32 7.70 -19.11
CA PHE A 15 -25.94 7.39 -18.79
C PHE A 15 -25.10 8.64 -18.62
N ASN A 16 -25.23 9.65 -19.49
CA ASN A 16 -24.46 10.89 -19.32
C ASN A 16 -24.84 11.65 -18.04
N ARG A 17 -26.13 11.72 -17.70
CA ARG A 17 -26.57 12.38 -16.45
C ARG A 17 -26.14 11.61 -15.22
N VAL A 18 -26.35 10.30 -15.21
CA VAL A 18 -25.94 9.42 -14.11
C VAL A 18 -24.43 9.50 -13.95
N ASN A 19 -23.65 9.40 -15.03
CA ASN A 19 -22.20 9.45 -14.96
C ASN A 19 -21.69 10.82 -14.44
N ALA A 20 -22.26 11.94 -14.92
CA ALA A 20 -21.89 13.26 -14.42
C ALA A 20 -22.20 13.46 -12.92
N VAL A 21 -23.39 13.02 -12.48
CA VAL A 21 -23.79 13.11 -11.06
C VAL A 21 -22.98 12.15 -10.19
N SER A 22 -22.74 10.91 -10.66
CA SER A 22 -21.94 9.91 -9.96
C SER A 22 -20.49 10.36 -9.80
N ILE A 23 -19.84 10.89 -10.84
CA ILE A 23 -18.48 11.44 -10.75
C ILE A 23 -18.43 12.58 -9.73
N GLY A 24 -19.40 13.51 -9.77
CA GLY A 24 -19.50 14.59 -8.80
C GLY A 24 -19.65 14.11 -7.36
N LEU A 25 -20.56 13.16 -7.13
CA LEU A 25 -20.82 12.60 -5.80
C LEU A 25 -19.62 11.81 -5.26
N VAL A 26 -19.00 10.96 -6.08
CA VAL A 26 -17.80 10.20 -5.71
C VAL A 26 -16.64 11.16 -5.37
N ALA A 27 -16.44 12.22 -6.16
CA ALA A 27 -15.42 13.23 -5.88
C ALA A 27 -15.66 13.92 -4.53
N ILE A 28 -16.92 14.25 -4.19
CA ILE A 28 -17.27 14.84 -2.89
C ILE A 28 -17.02 13.87 -1.74
N ILE A 29 -17.48 12.62 -1.86
CA ILE A 29 -17.29 11.59 -0.83
C ILE A 29 -15.79 11.36 -0.59
N ILE A 30 -15.02 11.19 -1.66
CA ILE A 30 -13.57 11.02 -1.58
C ILE A 30 -12.88 12.23 -0.93
N LEU A 31 -13.28 13.46 -1.30
CA LEU A 31 -12.71 14.69 -0.74
C LEU A 31 -13.01 14.81 0.76
N PHE A 32 -14.21 14.42 1.19
CA PHE A 32 -14.60 14.40 2.60
C PHE A 32 -13.89 13.30 3.40
N VAL A 33 -13.79 12.08 2.85
CA VAL A 33 -13.21 10.92 3.53
C VAL A 33 -11.71 11.11 3.80
N PHE A 34 -10.94 11.60 2.82
CA PHE A 34 -9.49 11.62 2.94
C PHE A 34 -8.92 12.94 3.48
N LYS A 35 -9.72 14.02 3.57
CA LYS A 35 -9.27 15.40 3.89
C LYS A 35 -7.98 15.82 3.13
N SER A 36 -7.77 15.22 1.96
CA SER A 36 -6.61 15.37 1.09
C SER A 36 -6.97 14.83 -0.28
N VAL A 37 -6.65 15.58 -1.33
CA VAL A 37 -6.99 15.23 -2.72
C VAL A 37 -5.96 14.28 -3.33
N SER A 38 -4.69 14.39 -2.93
CA SER A 38 -3.59 13.66 -3.59
C SER A 38 -3.55 12.17 -3.27
N VAL A 39 -3.85 11.78 -2.02
CA VAL A 39 -3.89 10.37 -1.63
C VAL A 39 -4.93 9.61 -2.46
N PRO A 40 -6.22 9.98 -2.44
CA PRO A 40 -7.22 9.26 -3.22
C PRO A 40 -6.96 9.23 -4.71
N ILE A 41 -6.40 10.28 -5.32
CA ILE A 41 -6.03 10.23 -6.75
C ILE A 41 -5.03 9.10 -7.00
N VAL A 42 -4.00 8.96 -6.15
CA VAL A 42 -3.00 7.90 -6.28
C VAL A 42 -3.64 6.51 -6.13
N LEU A 43 -4.57 6.34 -5.18
CA LEU A 43 -5.31 5.09 -5.01
C LEU A 43 -6.15 4.79 -6.25
N VAL A 44 -6.96 5.75 -6.72
CA VAL A 44 -7.82 5.58 -7.89
C VAL A 44 -6.98 5.23 -9.12
N CYS A 45 -5.84 5.89 -9.36
CA CYS A 45 -4.95 5.54 -10.47
C CYS A 45 -4.46 4.08 -10.40
N ALA A 46 -4.08 3.59 -9.22
CA ALA A 46 -3.65 2.21 -9.06
C ALA A 46 -4.80 1.21 -9.25
N ILE A 47 -6.01 1.58 -8.82
CA ILE A 47 -7.22 0.73 -8.92
C ILE A 47 -7.72 0.67 -10.35
N GLU A 48 -7.80 1.81 -11.05
CA GLU A 48 -8.14 1.87 -12.47
C GLU A 48 -7.14 1.09 -13.32
N PHE A 49 -5.86 1.10 -12.94
CA PHE A 49 -4.86 0.24 -13.57
C PHE A 49 -5.19 -1.26 -13.41
N ALA A 50 -5.62 -1.70 -12.22
CA ALA A 50 -6.07 -3.09 -12.00
C ALA A 50 -7.33 -3.45 -12.80
N ILE A 51 -8.30 -2.54 -12.85
CA ILE A 51 -9.53 -2.71 -13.63
C ILE A 51 -9.21 -2.80 -15.12
N PHE A 52 -8.33 -1.94 -15.62
CA PHE A 52 -7.89 -1.93 -17.00
C PHE A 52 -7.23 -3.25 -17.40
N ILE A 53 -6.34 -3.79 -16.56
CA ILE A 53 -5.75 -5.12 -16.78
C ILE A 53 -6.86 -6.19 -16.81
N ASN A 54 -7.80 -6.14 -15.87
CA ASN A 54 -8.88 -7.12 -15.81
C ASN A 54 -9.79 -7.05 -17.04
N LEU A 55 -10.18 -5.88 -17.51
CA LEU A 55 -11.01 -5.72 -18.72
C LEU A 55 -10.23 -5.91 -20.03
N GLY A 56 -8.90 -5.77 -20.00
CA GLY A 56 -8.05 -6.03 -21.15
C GLY A 56 -8.03 -7.51 -21.56
N ILE A 57 -8.00 -8.44 -20.61
CA ILE A 57 -7.96 -9.88 -20.90
C ILE A 57 -9.14 -10.35 -21.79
N PRO A 58 -10.43 -10.07 -21.46
CA PRO A 58 -11.57 -10.54 -22.24
C PRO A 58 -11.62 -9.90 -23.64
N TYR A 59 -11.10 -8.66 -23.76
CA TYR A 59 -10.92 -8.01 -25.05
C TYR A 59 -9.96 -8.80 -25.96
N TYR A 60 -8.82 -9.24 -25.43
CA TYR A 60 -7.85 -10.04 -26.19
C TYR A 60 -8.27 -11.50 -26.40
N THR A 61 -9.02 -12.08 -25.47
CA THR A 61 -9.51 -13.48 -25.60
C THR A 61 -10.79 -13.60 -26.43
N GLY A 62 -11.34 -12.49 -26.93
CA GLY A 62 -12.60 -12.48 -27.69
C GLY A 62 -13.82 -12.95 -26.89
N ALA A 63 -13.79 -12.80 -25.56
CA ALA A 63 -14.84 -13.29 -24.69
C ALA A 63 -16.07 -12.36 -24.75
N VAL A 64 -17.25 -12.93 -24.94
CA VAL A 64 -18.50 -12.16 -24.95
C VAL A 64 -18.84 -11.76 -23.51
N LEU A 65 -18.77 -10.47 -23.22
CA LEU A 65 -19.13 -9.94 -21.91
C LEU A 65 -20.60 -9.52 -21.87
N PRO A 66 -21.32 -9.78 -20.76
CA PRO A 66 -22.64 -9.19 -20.55
C PRO A 66 -22.58 -7.66 -20.62
N PHE A 67 -23.62 -7.01 -21.14
CA PHE A 67 -23.65 -5.54 -21.29
C PHE A 67 -23.47 -4.79 -19.95
N VAL A 68 -23.85 -5.43 -18.84
CA VAL A 68 -23.69 -4.89 -17.47
C VAL A 68 -22.28 -5.09 -16.89
N ALA A 69 -21.40 -5.83 -17.56
CA ALA A 69 -20.10 -6.23 -17.01
C ALA A 69 -19.22 -5.04 -16.62
N SER A 70 -19.17 -4.00 -17.46
CA SER A 70 -18.38 -2.79 -17.18
C SER A 70 -18.88 -2.05 -15.93
N ILE A 71 -20.20 -1.98 -15.72
CA ILE A 71 -20.80 -1.32 -14.55
C ILE A 71 -20.56 -2.17 -13.29
N VAL A 72 -20.75 -3.48 -13.37
CA VAL A 72 -20.54 -4.40 -12.25
C VAL A 72 -19.07 -4.42 -11.81
N ILE A 73 -18.14 -4.44 -12.77
CA ILE A 73 -16.70 -4.37 -12.47
C ILE A 73 -16.33 -3.00 -11.91
N GLY A 74 -16.77 -1.91 -12.56
CA GLY A 74 -16.47 -0.56 -12.10
C GLY A 74 -17.03 -0.25 -10.71
N THR A 75 -18.09 -0.93 -10.27
CA THR A 75 -18.66 -0.72 -8.93
C THR A 75 -18.09 -1.70 -7.89
N ILE A 76 -18.16 -3.01 -8.15
CA ILE A 76 -17.79 -4.01 -7.15
C ILE A 76 -16.27 -4.17 -7.04
N GLN A 77 -15.55 -4.24 -8.17
CA GLN A 77 -14.09 -4.38 -8.13
C GLN A 77 -13.43 -3.11 -7.61
N LEU A 78 -13.92 -1.93 -8.01
CA LEU A 78 -13.46 -0.67 -7.45
C LEU A 78 -13.70 -0.63 -5.94
N GLY A 79 -14.91 -0.99 -5.49
CA GLY A 79 -15.26 -1.00 -4.07
C GLY A 79 -14.33 -1.88 -3.23
N SER A 80 -14.10 -3.14 -3.63
CA SER A 80 -13.21 -4.04 -2.88
C SER A 80 -11.75 -3.59 -2.94
N THR A 81 -11.29 -3.06 -4.08
CA THR A 81 -9.90 -2.63 -4.23
C THR A 81 -9.63 -1.30 -3.52
N VAL A 82 -10.61 -0.39 -3.45
CA VAL A 82 -10.55 0.84 -2.65
C VAL A 82 -10.36 0.48 -1.18
N ASP A 83 -11.08 -0.52 -0.67
CA ASP A 83 -10.96 -0.94 0.72
C ASP A 83 -9.54 -1.42 1.04
N TYR A 84 -8.93 -2.21 0.14
CA TYR A 84 -7.52 -2.63 0.25
C TYR A 84 -6.56 -1.44 0.18
N GLY A 85 -6.82 -0.51 -0.74
CA GLY A 85 -6.01 0.69 -0.93
C GLY A 85 -6.06 1.61 0.28
N ILE A 86 -7.23 1.77 0.90
CA ILE A 86 -7.42 2.54 2.12
C ILE A 86 -6.64 1.93 3.27
N LEU A 87 -6.75 0.61 3.48
CA LEU A 87 -6.01 -0.08 4.53
C LEU A 87 -4.49 0.12 4.39
N MET A 88 -3.96 -0.13 3.20
CA MET A 88 -2.54 0.07 2.89
C MET A 88 -2.12 1.53 3.12
N SER A 89 -2.92 2.48 2.66
CA SER A 89 -2.60 3.91 2.75
C SER A 89 -2.68 4.45 4.18
N ASN A 90 -3.60 3.93 4.99
CA ASN A 90 -3.66 4.23 6.41
C ASN A 90 -2.42 3.71 7.13
N LYS A 91 -2.01 2.46 6.88
CA LYS A 91 -0.76 1.91 7.45
C LYS A 91 0.48 2.71 6.99
N PHE A 92 0.51 3.14 5.74
CA PHE A 92 1.57 4.01 5.23
C PHE A 92 1.59 5.36 5.94
N LYS A 93 0.43 5.98 6.13
CA LYS A 93 0.30 7.24 6.88
C LYS A 93 0.79 7.06 8.32
N ASP A 94 0.37 6.01 9.01
CA ASP A 94 0.79 5.74 10.39
C ASP A 94 2.31 5.56 10.48
N ALA A 95 2.91 4.83 9.54
CA ALA A 95 4.37 4.68 9.47
C ALA A 95 5.10 5.99 9.18
N ARG A 96 4.56 6.86 8.31
CA ARG A 96 5.13 8.20 8.06
C ARG A 96 5.02 9.09 9.30
N LEU A 97 3.92 9.02 10.05
CA LEU A 97 3.74 9.76 11.30
C LEU A 97 4.63 9.23 12.43
N ALA A 98 5.02 7.97 12.38
CA ALA A 98 6.04 7.39 13.26
C ALA A 98 7.48 7.78 12.86
N GLY A 99 7.67 8.60 11.82
CA GLY A 99 8.97 9.12 11.41
C GLY A 99 9.75 8.24 10.43
N LEU A 100 9.16 7.14 9.93
CA LEU A 100 9.82 6.30 8.93
C LEU A 100 9.96 7.03 7.59
N SER A 101 11.06 6.77 6.87
CA SER A 101 11.29 7.30 5.51
C SER A 101 10.21 6.82 4.53
N GLY A 102 10.01 7.52 3.40
CA GLY A 102 8.98 7.13 2.43
C GLY A 102 9.14 5.72 1.85
N LYS A 103 10.37 5.19 1.82
CA LYS A 103 10.65 3.82 1.40
C LYS A 103 10.31 2.83 2.52
N ASP A 104 10.75 3.11 3.74
CA ASP A 104 10.56 2.20 4.88
C ASP A 104 9.09 2.18 5.32
N ALA A 105 8.41 3.32 5.24
CA ALA A 105 6.97 3.42 5.48
C ALA A 105 6.16 2.58 4.48
N ALA A 106 6.57 2.51 3.21
CA ALA A 106 5.91 1.66 2.21
C ALA A 106 6.11 0.17 2.50
N ALA A 107 7.32 -0.21 2.94
CA ALA A 107 7.61 -1.57 3.36
C ALA A 107 6.85 -1.98 4.63
N GLU A 108 6.78 -1.08 5.61
CA GLU A 108 6.05 -1.30 6.86
C GLU A 108 4.54 -1.36 6.62
N ALA A 109 4.00 -0.50 5.76
CA ALA A 109 2.61 -0.53 5.36
C ALA A 109 2.23 -1.87 4.70
N LEU A 110 3.11 -2.37 3.83
CA LEU A 110 2.91 -3.65 3.17
C LEU A 110 2.88 -4.79 4.20
N LYS A 111 3.86 -4.86 5.10
CA LYS A 111 3.90 -5.86 6.17
C LYS A 111 2.64 -5.82 7.04
N GLY A 112 2.18 -4.62 7.38
CA GLY A 112 1.03 -4.40 8.26
C GLY A 112 -0.35 -4.61 7.60
N SER A 113 -0.42 -4.78 6.28
CA SER A 113 -1.70 -4.89 5.54
C SER A 113 -1.81 -6.13 4.65
N ILE A 114 -0.70 -6.75 4.26
CA ILE A 114 -0.68 -7.86 3.29
C ILE A 114 -1.60 -9.03 3.69
N ASN A 115 -1.57 -9.45 4.96
CA ASN A 115 -2.41 -10.55 5.44
C ASN A 115 -3.90 -10.24 5.30
N SER A 116 -4.33 -9.03 5.70
CA SER A 116 -5.71 -8.60 5.59
C SER A 116 -6.17 -8.50 4.13
N ILE A 117 -5.32 -7.99 3.25
CA ILE A 117 -5.60 -7.85 1.82
C ILE A 117 -5.76 -9.24 1.18
N ILE A 118 -4.82 -10.17 1.44
CA ILE A 118 -4.86 -11.53 0.90
C ILE A 118 -6.12 -12.26 1.36
N VAL A 119 -6.41 -12.25 2.67
CA VAL A 119 -7.59 -12.94 3.21
C VAL A 119 -8.88 -12.39 2.61
N SER A 120 -9.01 -11.06 2.50
CA SER A 120 -10.20 -10.44 1.92
C SER A 120 -10.34 -10.74 0.43
N ALA A 121 -9.25 -10.63 -0.34
CA ALA A 121 -9.26 -10.90 -1.78
C ALA A 121 -9.53 -12.38 -2.08
N LEU A 122 -8.95 -13.32 -1.31
CA LEU A 122 -9.22 -14.75 -1.47
C LEU A 122 -10.65 -15.10 -1.07
N THR A 123 -11.22 -14.45 -0.05
CA THR A 123 -12.62 -14.64 0.31
C THR A 123 -13.54 -14.18 -0.82
N PHE A 124 -13.26 -13.01 -1.40
CA PHE A 124 -14.00 -12.48 -2.53
C PHE A 124 -13.84 -13.35 -3.79
N PHE A 125 -12.64 -13.85 -4.06
CA PHE A 125 -12.36 -14.83 -5.09
C PHE A 125 -13.17 -16.12 -4.88
N ALA A 126 -13.13 -16.71 -3.69
CA ALA A 126 -13.83 -17.95 -3.40
C ALA A 126 -15.35 -17.80 -3.54
N ALA A 127 -15.90 -16.67 -3.07
CA ALA A 127 -17.33 -16.37 -3.19
C ALA A 127 -17.74 -16.23 -4.67
N THR A 128 -17.03 -15.41 -5.43
CA THR A 128 -17.36 -15.17 -6.85
C THR A 128 -17.11 -16.40 -7.71
N PHE A 129 -16.01 -17.13 -7.49
CA PHE A 129 -15.71 -18.38 -8.17
C PHE A 129 -16.75 -19.46 -7.85
N GLY A 130 -17.12 -19.63 -6.58
CA GLY A 130 -18.13 -20.61 -6.16
C GLY A 130 -19.49 -20.37 -6.80
N VAL A 131 -19.97 -19.11 -6.79
CA VAL A 131 -21.22 -18.74 -7.47
C VAL A 131 -21.08 -18.93 -8.99
N GLY A 132 -19.93 -18.58 -9.56
CA GLY A 132 -19.67 -18.71 -11.00
C GLY A 132 -19.70 -20.16 -11.50
N MET A 133 -19.27 -21.11 -10.67
CA MET A 133 -19.34 -22.54 -10.96
C MET A 133 -20.73 -23.14 -10.75
N TYR A 134 -21.47 -22.68 -9.74
CA TYR A 134 -22.77 -23.23 -9.39
C TYR A 134 -23.92 -22.66 -10.25
N SER A 135 -23.75 -21.44 -10.79
CA SER A 135 -24.82 -20.76 -11.52
C SER A 135 -25.05 -21.36 -12.91
N ASN A 136 -26.32 -21.65 -13.21
CA ASN A 136 -26.79 -22.06 -14.55
C ASN A 136 -27.13 -20.86 -15.46
N ILE A 137 -26.96 -19.62 -14.98
CA ILE A 137 -27.24 -18.41 -15.75
C ILE A 137 -25.93 -17.89 -16.33
N ASP A 138 -25.79 -17.95 -17.65
CA ASP A 138 -24.56 -17.57 -18.38
C ASP A 138 -24.05 -16.17 -18.00
N MET A 139 -24.98 -15.21 -17.86
CA MET A 139 -24.66 -13.86 -17.42
C MET A 139 -24.01 -13.84 -16.04
N ILE A 140 -24.59 -14.54 -15.06
CA ILE A 140 -24.07 -14.59 -13.68
C ILE A 140 -22.73 -15.32 -13.67
N SER A 141 -22.62 -16.48 -14.32
CA SER A 141 -21.36 -17.23 -14.40
C SER A 141 -20.25 -16.38 -15.04
N SER A 142 -20.55 -15.66 -16.12
CA SER A 142 -19.57 -14.79 -16.79
C SER A 142 -19.12 -13.62 -15.92
N LEU A 143 -20.05 -12.94 -15.22
CA LEU A 143 -19.72 -11.85 -14.30
C LEU A 143 -18.89 -12.35 -13.12
N CYS A 144 -19.29 -13.47 -12.52
CA CYS A 144 -18.58 -14.09 -11.42
C CYS A 144 -17.15 -14.51 -11.80
N LYS A 145 -16.95 -15.10 -12.99
CA LYS A 145 -15.60 -15.42 -13.50
C LYS A 145 -14.75 -14.17 -13.71
N LEU A 146 -15.34 -13.11 -14.26
CA LEU A 146 -14.68 -11.82 -14.48
C LEU A 146 -14.26 -11.16 -13.15
N MET A 147 -15.10 -11.25 -12.13
CA MET A 147 -14.84 -10.72 -10.79
C MET A 147 -13.83 -11.56 -10.02
N ALA A 148 -13.89 -12.88 -10.11
CA ALA A 148 -12.91 -13.78 -9.49
C ALA A 148 -11.51 -13.45 -10.00
N ARG A 149 -11.35 -13.29 -11.33
CA ARG A 149 -10.08 -12.84 -11.90
C ARG A 149 -9.71 -11.43 -11.42
N GLY A 150 -10.69 -10.53 -11.39
CA GLY A 150 -10.51 -9.17 -10.88
C GLY A 150 -9.97 -9.13 -9.45
N ALA A 151 -10.48 -9.99 -8.55
CA ALA A 151 -10.05 -10.08 -7.16
C ALA A 151 -8.53 -10.36 -7.05
N ILE A 152 -8.04 -11.34 -7.83
CA ILE A 152 -6.62 -11.71 -7.84
C ILE A 152 -5.76 -10.61 -8.45
N ILE A 153 -6.19 -10.03 -9.59
CA ILE A 153 -5.45 -8.94 -10.25
C ILE A 153 -5.37 -7.73 -9.30
N SER A 154 -6.49 -7.31 -8.73
CA SER A 154 -6.56 -6.21 -7.77
C SER A 154 -5.67 -6.43 -6.56
N MET A 155 -5.69 -7.64 -5.99
CA MET A 155 -4.80 -8.01 -4.87
C MET A 155 -3.33 -7.82 -5.23
N LEU A 156 -2.90 -8.34 -6.38
CA LEU A 156 -1.51 -8.21 -6.84
C LEU A 156 -1.14 -6.74 -7.08
N VAL A 157 -2.01 -5.98 -7.76
CA VAL A 157 -1.75 -4.56 -8.02
C VAL A 157 -1.66 -3.76 -6.71
N VAL A 158 -2.52 -4.01 -5.72
CA VAL A 158 -2.45 -3.33 -4.43
C VAL A 158 -1.21 -3.73 -3.62
N ILE A 159 -0.75 -4.98 -3.72
CA ILE A 159 0.45 -5.43 -3.01
C ILE A 159 1.74 -4.89 -3.65
N PHE A 160 1.81 -4.82 -4.98
CA PHE A 160 3.05 -4.48 -5.70
C PHE A 160 3.09 -3.03 -6.18
N VAL A 161 2.01 -2.54 -6.78
CA VAL A 161 1.98 -1.24 -7.47
C VAL A 161 1.64 -0.11 -6.51
N LEU A 162 0.65 -0.31 -5.62
CA LEU A 162 0.22 0.75 -4.72
C LEU A 162 1.34 1.24 -3.77
N PRO A 163 2.17 0.39 -3.13
CA PRO A 163 3.27 0.85 -2.28
C PRO A 163 4.33 1.59 -3.10
N ALA A 164 4.57 1.17 -4.34
CA ALA A 164 5.48 1.86 -5.25
C ALA A 164 4.95 3.26 -5.62
N PHE A 165 3.65 3.39 -5.87
CA PHE A 165 3.00 4.67 -6.15
C PHE A 165 3.02 5.59 -4.90
N LEU A 166 2.68 5.07 -3.72
CA LEU A 166 2.74 5.83 -2.47
C LEU A 166 4.17 6.33 -2.18
N ARG A 167 5.19 5.52 -2.48
CA ARG A 167 6.60 5.92 -2.40
C ARG A 167 6.93 7.01 -3.41
N LEU A 168 6.54 6.85 -4.67
CA LEU A 168 6.85 7.79 -5.75
C LEU A 168 6.22 9.17 -5.50
N PHE A 169 4.95 9.18 -5.08
CA PHE A 169 4.19 10.40 -4.81
C PHE A 169 4.31 10.88 -3.36
N ASN A 170 5.15 10.27 -2.52
CA ASN A 170 5.31 10.61 -1.11
C ASN A 170 5.52 12.13 -0.89
N ARG A 171 6.39 12.76 -1.69
CA ARG A 171 6.71 14.19 -1.58
C ARG A 171 5.52 15.09 -1.95
N PHE A 172 4.68 14.65 -2.89
CA PHE A 172 3.45 15.36 -3.25
C PHE A 172 2.40 15.18 -2.14
N ILE A 173 2.20 13.94 -1.68
CA ILE A 173 1.26 13.58 -0.61
C ILE A 173 1.54 14.35 0.68
N THR A 174 2.81 14.43 1.11
CA THR A 174 3.19 15.18 2.33
C THR A 174 3.06 16.69 2.19
N ALA A 175 3.06 17.24 0.96
CA ALA A 175 2.89 18.66 0.72
C ALA A 175 1.42 19.09 0.67
N THR A 176 0.54 18.26 0.13
CA THR A 176 -0.88 18.58 -0.10
C THR A 176 -1.83 17.96 0.93
N SER A 177 -1.38 17.02 1.75
CA SER A 177 -2.24 16.34 2.73
C SER A 177 -2.14 16.95 4.12
N LEU A 178 -3.26 17.50 4.60
CA LEU A 178 -3.41 17.92 5.99
C LEU A 178 -3.27 16.75 6.98
N SER A 179 -3.59 15.53 6.56
CA SER A 179 -3.46 14.33 7.39
C SER A 179 -2.03 13.87 7.63
N PHE A 180 -1.05 14.43 6.91
CA PHE A 180 0.38 14.16 7.08
C PHE A 180 1.11 15.33 7.79
N LYS A 181 0.35 16.28 8.34
CA LYS A 181 0.89 17.39 9.13
C LYS A 181 1.48 16.82 10.43
N GLY A 182 2.81 16.86 10.54
CA GLY A 182 3.55 16.22 11.63
C GLY A 182 4.66 15.28 11.16
N VAL A 183 4.61 14.80 9.91
CA VAL A 183 5.63 13.92 9.34
C VAL A 183 7.02 14.56 9.35
N LYS A 184 7.14 15.84 8.98
CA LYS A 184 8.43 16.56 9.03
C LYS A 184 8.99 16.69 10.45
N ALA A 185 8.13 16.85 11.45
CA ALA A 185 8.53 16.93 12.85
C ALA A 185 8.92 15.55 13.40
N ALA A 186 8.18 14.50 13.02
CA ALA A 186 8.48 13.11 13.36
C ALA A 186 9.78 12.63 12.71
N GLU A 187 10.03 12.97 11.44
CA GLU A 187 11.29 12.70 10.74
C GLU A 187 12.47 13.40 11.44
N ALA A 188 12.32 14.66 11.82
CA ALA A 188 13.37 15.40 12.54
C ALA A 188 13.64 14.81 13.93
N ALA A 189 12.60 14.39 14.66
CA ALA A 189 12.75 13.73 15.96
C ALA A 189 13.42 12.35 15.83
N ALA A 190 13.02 11.53 14.85
CA ALA A 190 13.60 10.22 14.59
C ALA A 190 15.09 10.32 14.19
N GLN A 191 15.46 11.33 13.38
CA GLN A 191 16.84 11.59 12.99
C GLN A 191 17.71 11.97 14.20
N SER A 192 17.16 12.79 15.11
CA SER A 192 17.84 13.19 16.35
C SER A 192 18.07 12.00 17.29
N SER A 193 17.05 11.14 17.47
CA SER A 193 17.16 9.92 18.28
C SER A 193 18.15 8.90 17.71
N TYR A 194 18.20 8.75 16.37
CA TYR A 194 19.18 7.86 15.73
C TYR A 194 20.62 8.36 15.92
N THR A 195 20.84 9.67 15.72
CA THR A 195 22.17 10.30 15.88
C THR A 195 22.64 10.24 17.34
N ALA A 196 21.72 10.40 18.31
CA ALA A 196 22.03 10.25 19.73
C ALA A 196 22.38 8.80 20.09
N GLY A 197 21.69 7.82 19.51
CA GLY A 197 21.96 6.39 19.73
C GLY A 197 23.29 5.94 19.13
N THR A 198 23.64 6.39 17.93
CA THR A 198 24.95 6.08 17.31
C THR A 198 26.10 6.73 18.07
N ALA A 199 25.93 7.97 18.54
CA ALA A 199 26.93 8.64 19.38
C ALA A 199 27.14 7.91 20.71
N GLN A 200 26.08 7.39 21.35
CA GLN A 200 26.21 6.56 22.55
C GLN A 200 26.90 5.22 22.28
N ALA A 201 26.64 4.60 21.13
CA ALA A 201 27.30 3.36 20.73
C ALA A 201 28.81 3.57 20.46
N GLU A 202 29.20 4.66 19.78
CA GLU A 202 30.61 5.02 19.55
C GLU A 202 31.34 5.33 20.86
N VAL A 203 30.69 6.04 21.80
CA VAL A 203 31.28 6.30 23.13
C VAL A 203 31.45 5.01 23.94
N ALA A 204 30.50 4.08 23.84
CA ALA A 204 30.62 2.78 24.48
C ALA A 204 31.79 1.97 23.90
N GLU A 205 31.90 1.86 22.57
CA GLU A 205 33.03 1.21 21.88
C GLU A 205 34.38 1.82 22.26
N GLY A 206 34.48 3.16 22.30
CA GLY A 206 35.70 3.86 22.73
C GLY A 206 36.10 3.56 24.18
N ASN A 207 35.13 3.47 25.09
CA ASN A 207 35.40 3.09 26.48
C ASN A 207 35.85 1.64 26.62
N TYR A 208 35.28 0.70 25.86
CA TYR A 208 35.76 -0.69 25.85
C TYR A 208 37.19 -0.81 25.32
N ALA A 209 37.54 -0.08 24.26
CA ALA A 209 38.89 -0.06 23.70
C ALA A 209 39.93 0.51 24.69
N ASN A 210 39.60 1.63 25.35
CA ASN A 210 40.48 2.24 26.35
C ASN A 210 40.71 1.31 27.54
N ASN A 211 39.63 0.75 28.10
CA ASN A 211 39.75 -0.13 29.26
C ASN A 211 40.58 -1.37 28.92
N SER A 212 40.42 -1.94 27.72
CA SER A 212 41.20 -3.09 27.25
C SER A 212 42.70 -2.80 27.14
N THR A 213 43.06 -1.58 26.75
CA THR A 213 44.45 -1.11 26.66
C THR A 213 45.03 -0.92 28.06
N GLU A 214 44.25 -0.38 28.99
CA GLU A 214 44.65 -0.20 30.39
C GLU A 214 44.90 -1.55 31.09
N VAL A 215 44.07 -2.57 30.85
CA VAL A 215 44.31 -3.91 31.42
C VAL A 215 45.55 -4.58 30.82
N ALA A 216 45.84 -4.34 29.54
CA ALA A 216 47.04 -4.86 28.88
C ALA A 216 48.32 -4.23 29.46
N ASP A 217 48.31 -2.91 29.71
CA ASP A 217 49.43 -2.21 30.35
C ASP A 217 49.66 -2.70 31.78
N VAL A 218 48.60 -2.90 32.57
CA VAL A 218 48.69 -3.45 33.94
C VAL A 218 49.26 -4.86 33.93
N ASN A 219 48.80 -5.74 33.04
CA ASN A 219 49.33 -7.11 32.95
C ASN A 219 50.81 -7.14 32.52
N THR A 220 51.21 -6.21 31.65
CA THR A 220 52.62 -6.07 31.24
C THR A 220 53.49 -5.59 32.41
N MET A 221 52.99 -4.66 33.23
CA MET A 221 53.68 -4.24 34.47
C MET A 221 53.80 -5.38 35.49
N ILE A 222 52.75 -6.19 35.68
CA ILE A 222 52.77 -7.35 36.59
C ILE A 222 53.80 -8.39 36.11
N SER A 223 53.84 -8.68 34.79
CA SER A 223 54.82 -9.59 34.21
C SER A 223 56.25 -9.10 34.44
N ASN A 224 56.53 -7.82 34.19
CA ASN A 224 57.84 -7.21 34.41
C ASN A 224 58.26 -7.20 35.89
N TYR A 225 57.31 -7.06 36.82
CA TYR A 225 57.59 -7.14 38.25
C TYR A 225 57.90 -8.57 38.72
N SER A 226 57.24 -9.57 38.14
CA SER A 226 57.50 -10.99 38.40
C SER A 226 58.88 -11.40 37.91
N ASP A 227 59.29 -10.94 36.72
CA ASP A 227 60.61 -11.27 36.14
C ASP A 227 61.77 -10.62 36.92
N ASN A 228 61.59 -9.42 37.47
CA ASN A 228 62.64 -8.74 38.26
C ASN A 228 62.80 -9.28 39.69
N ASN A 229 61.76 -9.89 40.27
CA ASN A 229 61.80 -10.45 41.64
C ASN A 229 61.99 -11.98 41.70
N GLY A 230 61.94 -12.68 40.56
CA GLY A 230 62.18 -14.12 40.48
C GLY A 230 63.64 -14.56 40.61
N ASN A 231 64.58 -13.62 40.79
CA ASN A 231 66.03 -13.89 40.85
C ASN A 231 66.67 -13.60 42.23
N ALA A 232 65.85 -13.51 43.29
CA ALA A 232 66.28 -13.17 44.63
C ALA A 232 65.79 -14.18 45.70
N VAL A 233 65.92 -15.48 45.45
CA VAL A 233 66.05 -16.52 46.51
C VAL A 233 66.75 -17.76 45.98
#